data_AF-A0A1A6HI86-F1
#
_entry.id   AF-A0A1A6HI86-F1
#
_cell.length_a   1.000
_cell.length_b   1.000
_cell.length_c   1.000
_cell.angle_alpha   90.00
_cell.angle_beta   90.00
_cell.angle_gamma   90.00
#
_symmetry.space_group_name_H-M   'P 1'
#
loop_
_entity.id
_entity.type
_entity.pdbx_description
1 polymer ?
#
loop_
_entity_poly.entity_id
_entity_poly.type
_entity_poly.pdbx_seq_one_letter_code
_entity_poly.pdbx_strand_id
1 'polypeptide(L)' 'MNQKAKIYNVAEIVVHIRNKILTGADGKNLSKNDLYPNPKPEVLHTIYTRALQIVYGIRPEHLYM' A
#
# COMPACT_ATOMS: atom_id res chain seq x y z
N MET A 1 14.07 -20.04 -6.81
CA MET A 1 13.78 -18.87 -7.67
C MET A 1 14.14 -17.62 -6.90
N ASN A 2 15.29 -16.99 -7.19
CA ASN A 2 15.66 -15.72 -6.56
C ASN A 2 14.95 -14.57 -7.28
N GLN A 3 13.75 -14.20 -6.85
CA GLN A 3 13.18 -12.91 -7.23
C GLN A 3 13.99 -11.83 -6.52
N LYS A 4 14.97 -11.25 -7.22
CA LYS A 4 15.60 -10.01 -6.78
C LYS A 4 14.54 -8.92 -6.90
N ALA A 5 13.96 -8.51 -5.76
CA ALA A 5 12.97 -7.44 -5.75
C ALA A 5 13.59 -6.19 -6.38
N LYS A 6 12.99 -5.71 -7.47
CA LYS A 6 13.41 -4.44 -8.07
C LYS A 6 13.14 -3.36 -7.05
N ILE A 7 14.18 -2.62 -6.65
CA ILE A 7 14.02 -1.47 -5.76
C ILE A 7 13.38 -0.37 -6.61
N TYR A 8 12.10 -0.12 -6.37
CA TYR A 8 11.37 0.96 -7.00
C TYR A 8 11.66 2.27 -6.26
N ASN A 9 11.71 3.38 -7.01
CA ASN A 9 11.76 4.68 -6.39
C ASN A 9 10.41 4.99 -5.71
N VAL A 10 10.39 5.91 -4.74
CA VAL A 10 9.17 6.24 -3.98
C VAL A 10 8.03 6.70 -4.91
N ALA A 11 8.33 7.36 -6.03
CA ALA A 11 7.32 7.78 -7.00
C ALA A 11 6.65 6.61 -7.71
N GLU A 12 7.43 5.62 -8.13
CA GLU A 12 6.95 4.38 -8.75
C GLU A 12 6.12 3.56 -7.77
N ILE A 13 6.56 3.49 -6.50
CA ILE A 13 5.81 2.84 -5.42
C ILE A 13 4.44 3.50 -5.25
N VAL A 14 4.39 4.83 -5.14
CA VAL A 14 3.12 5.56 -5.01
C VAL A 14 2.19 5.27 -6.20
N VAL A 15 2.70 5.34 -7.43
CA VAL A 15 1.89 5.07 -8.63
C VAL A 15 1.38 3.63 -8.63
N HIS A 16 2.22 2.66 -8.25
CA HIS A 16 1.83 1.26 -8.20
C HIS A 16 0.73 1.03 -7.16
N ILE A 17 0.90 1.56 -5.95
CA ILE A 17 -0.07 1.46 -4.86
C ILE A 17 -1.41 2.09 -5.27
N ARG A 18 -1.39 3.28 -5.90
CA ARG A 18 -2.61 3.96 -6.39
C ARG A 18 -3.38 3.16 -7.45
N ASN A 19 -2.66 2.40 -8.28
CA ASN A 19 -3.26 1.68 -9.40
C ASN A 19 -3.66 0.24 -9.05
N LYS A 20 -2.99 -0.38 -8.09
CA LYS A 20 -3.11 -1.83 -7.80
C LYS A 20 -3.63 -2.15 -6.41
N ILE A 21 -3.50 -1.25 -5.43
CA ILE A 21 -3.79 -1.55 -4.01
C ILE A 21 -4.91 -0.65 -3.47
N LEU A 22 -4.75 0.67 -3.59
CA LEU A 22 -5.74 1.62 -3.09
C LEU A 22 -6.78 1.95 -4.18
N THR A 23 -8.03 2.17 -3.77
CA THR A 23 -9.14 2.50 -4.67
C THR A 23 -9.78 3.83 -4.26
N GLY A 24 -10.27 4.60 -5.23
CA GLY A 24 -11.07 5.80 -4.96
C GLY A 24 -10.30 6.93 -4.27
N ALA A 25 -10.79 7.40 -3.13
CA ALA A 25 -10.24 8.55 -2.41
C ALA A 25 -8.87 8.27 -1.79
N ASP A 26 -8.65 7.05 -1.26
CA ASP A 26 -7.39 6.67 -0.61
C ASP A 26 -6.20 6.69 -1.57
N GLY A 27 -6.43 6.27 -2.81
CA GLY A 27 -5.41 6.35 -3.86
C GLY A 27 -5.09 7.80 -4.24
N LYS A 28 -6.11 8.65 -4.39
CA LYS A 28 -5.91 10.06 -4.75
C LYS A 28 -5.14 10.83 -3.67
N ASN A 29 -5.40 10.53 -2.41
CA ASN A 29 -4.80 11.22 -1.27
C ASN A 29 -3.38 10.73 -0.92
N LEU A 30 -2.98 9.52 -1.36
CA LEU A 30 -1.64 9.00 -1.11
C LEU A 30 -0.57 9.85 -1.83
N SER A 31 0.33 10.50 -1.10
CA SER A 31 1.44 11.27 -1.66
C SER A 31 2.80 10.68 -1.29
N LYS A 32 3.88 11.16 -1.94
CA LYS A 32 5.25 10.74 -1.59
C LYS A 32 5.61 11.11 -0.15
N ASN A 33 5.08 12.23 0.34
CA ASN A 33 5.35 12.75 1.69
C ASN A 33 4.78 11.84 2.77
N ASP A 34 3.78 11.02 2.44
CA ASP A 34 3.19 10.05 3.36
C ASP A 34 4.05 8.78 3.51
N LEU A 35 5.00 8.56 2.61
CA LEU A 35 5.90 7.40 2.60
C LEU A 35 7.37 7.77 2.84
N TYR A 36 7.76 9.02 2.62
CA TYR A 36 9.13 9.49 2.76
C TYR A 36 9.17 11.02 3.03
N PRO A 37 10.09 11.53 3.88
CA PRO A 37 11.12 10.81 4.63
C PRO A 37 10.60 10.14 5.90
N ASN A 38 9.46 10.60 6.44
CA ASN A 38 8.84 10.02 7.62
C ASN A 38 7.50 9.38 7.25
N PRO A 39 7.44 8.05 7.04
CA PRO A 39 6.23 7.40 6.61
C PRO A 39 5.15 7.48 7.70
N LYS A 40 3.92 7.83 7.30
CA LYS A 40 2.78 7.89 8.21
C LYS A 40 2.30 6.48 8.55
N PRO A 41 2.23 6.09 9.84
CA PRO A 41 1.80 4.76 10.25
C PRO A 41 0.41 4.39 9.72
N GLU A 42 -0.51 5.35 9.69
CA GLU A 42 -1.91 5.14 9.27
C GLU A 42 -2.00 4.79 7.78
N VAL A 43 -1.16 5.45 6.97
CA VAL A 43 -1.08 5.22 5.52
C VAL A 43 -0.48 3.86 5.23
N LEU A 44 0.61 3.51 5.91
CA LEU A 44 1.22 2.18 5.79
C LEU A 44 0.25 1.07 6.22
N HIS A 45 -0.43 1.24 7.35
CA HIS A 45 -1.42 0.29 7.85
C HIS A 45 -2.51 0.03 6.81
N THR A 46 -3.02 1.09 6.18
CA THR A 46 -4.03 0.99 5.12
C THR A 46 -3.50 0.22 3.90
N ILE A 47 -2.30 0.54 3.43
CA ILE A 47 -1.68 -0.12 2.28
C ILE A 47 -1.47 -1.61 2.55
N TYR A 48 -0.90 -1.98 3.70
CA TYR A 48 -0.66 -3.37 4.06
C TYR A 48 -1.96 -4.15 4.25
N THR A 49 -2.94 -3.56 4.92
CA THR A 49 -4.27 -4.17 5.10
C THR A 49 -4.89 -4.44 3.73
N ARG A 50 -4.94 -3.46 2.82
CA ARG A 50 -5.47 -3.65 1.46
C ARG A 50 -4.69 -4.69 0.66
N ALA A 51 -3.37 -4.70 0.75
CA ALA A 51 -2.55 -5.70 0.07
C ALA A 51 -2.88 -7.12 0.56
N LEU A 52 -3.04 -7.31 1.88
CA LEU A 52 -3.46 -8.59 2.46
C LEU A 52 -4.87 -8.99 2.01
N GLN A 53 -5.81 -8.05 1.98
CA GLN A 53 -7.16 -8.29 1.46
C GLN A 53 -7.14 -8.76 -0.01
N ILE A 54 -6.29 -8.16 -0.85
CA ILE A 54 -6.17 -8.52 -2.27
C ILE A 54 -5.52 -9.88 -2.47
N VAL A 55 -4.43 -10.18 -1.75
CA VAL A 55 -3.65 -11.41 -1.94
C VAL A 55 -4.34 -12.61 -1.31
N TYR A 56 -4.92 -12.45 -0.12
CA TYR A 56 -5.51 -13.54 0.65
C TYR A 56 -7.04 -13.57 0.63
N GLY A 57 -7.70 -12.59 -0.01
CA GLY A 57 -9.17 -12.47 0.01
C GLY A 57 -9.74 -12.22 1.40
N ILE A 58 -8.90 -11.80 2.36
CA ILE A 58 -9.30 -11.57 3.75
C ILE A 58 -10.27 -10.39 3.77
N ARG A 59 -11.42 -10.56 4.43
CA ARG A 59 -12.34 -9.45 4.67
C ARG A 59 -11.89 -8.64 5.88
N PRO A 60 -12.09 -7.29 5.91
CA PRO A 60 -11.63 -6.43 7.00
C PRO A 60 -12.04 -6.96 8.38
N GLU A 61 -13.21 -7.59 8.49
CA GLU A 61 -13.70 -8.20 9.74
C GLU A 61 -12.74 -9.21 10.40
N HIS A 62 -11.82 -9.85 9.67
CA HIS A 62 -10.84 -10.77 10.27
C HIS A 62 -9.58 -10.07 10.80
N LEU A 63 -9.40 -8.78 10.54
CA LEU A 63 -8.28 -7.97 11.04
C LEU A 63 -8.66 -7.11 12.25
N TYR A 64 -9.96 -6.99 12.54
CA TYR A 64 -10.50 -6.21 13.67
C TYR A 64 -11.02 -7.09 14.82
N MET A 65 -10.77 -8.40 14.78
CA MET A 65 -11.10 -9.34 15.86
C MET A 65 -9.92 -9.54 16.81
#